data_AF-A0A8D8BVC5-F1
#
_entry.id   AF-A0A8D8BVC5-F1
#
_cell.length_a   1.000
_cell.length_b   1.000
_cell.length_c   1.000
_cell.angle_alpha   90.00
_cell.angle_beta   90.00
_cell.angle_gamma   90.00
#
_symmetry.space_group_name_H-M   'P 1'
#
loop_
_entity.id
_entity.type
_entity.pdbx_description
1 polymer ?
#
loop_
_entity_poly.entity_id
_entity_poly.type
_entity_poly.pdbx_seq_one_letter_code
_entity_poly.pdbx_strand_id
1 'polypeptide(L)'
;MTSTLQHMVRLVLPGIALLLALSRTILAASQPHNVIYAINAGGDAHVDSYGIKYARDPLMGKVGTESDYGKQLLMINRVKPNDELLYQTERYHHDTFGYELPLSGDGEYVL
;
A
#
# COMPACT_ATOMS: atom_id res chain seq x y z
N MET A 1 -20.47 1.75 -50.31
CA MET A 1 -19.73 2.22 -49.11
C MET A 1 -20.38 1.86 -47.78
N THR A 2 -21.66 1.49 -47.72
CA THR A 2 -22.38 1.17 -46.46
C THR A 2 -22.14 -0.26 -45.94
N SER A 3 -22.03 -1.25 -46.84
CA SER A 3 -21.87 -2.67 -46.47
C SER A 3 -20.49 -3.00 -45.85
N THR A 4 -19.40 -2.46 -46.40
CA THR A 4 -18.04 -2.65 -45.87
C THR A 4 -17.87 -2.05 -44.48
N LEU A 5 -18.51 -0.90 -44.21
CA LEU A 5 -18.53 -0.25 -42.90
C LEU A 5 -19.28 -1.10 -41.86
N GLN A 6 -20.42 -1.67 -42.22
CA GLN A 6 -21.18 -2.56 -41.31
C GLN A 6 -20.42 -3.85 -40.96
N HIS A 7 -19.67 -4.42 -41.90
CA HIS A 7 -18.84 -5.60 -41.63
C HIS A 7 -17.65 -5.28 -40.72
N MET A 8 -16.96 -4.15 -40.93
CA MET A 8 -15.90 -3.69 -40.03
C MET A 8 -16.42 -3.45 -38.60
N VAL A 9 -17.58 -2.81 -38.47
CA VAL A 9 -18.21 -2.54 -37.17
C VAL A 9 -18.56 -3.84 -36.44
N ARG A 10 -19.10 -4.86 -37.13
CA ARG A 10 -19.42 -6.18 -36.54
C ARG A 10 -18.18 -6.96 -36.11
N LEU A 11 -17.03 -6.73 -36.72
CA LEU A 11 -15.78 -7.39 -36.37
C LEU A 11 -15.07 -6.69 -35.20
N VAL A 12 -15.13 -5.36 -35.13
CA VAL A 12 -14.38 -4.55 -34.16
C VAL A 12 -15.08 -4.40 -32.81
N LEU A 13 -16.41 -4.23 -32.79
CA LEU A 13 -17.20 -4.10 -31.56
C LEU A 13 -17.01 -5.22 -30.53
N PRO A 14 -17.04 -6.52 -30.89
CA PRO A 14 -16.84 -7.59 -29.91
C PRO A 14 -15.41 -7.60 -29.36
N GLY A 15 -14.41 -7.22 -30.17
CA GLY A 15 -13.03 -7.07 -29.73
C GLY A 15 -12.87 -5.95 -28.70
N ILE A 16 -13.50 -4.79 -28.93
CA ILE A 16 -13.52 -3.68 -27.96
C ILE A 16 -14.26 -4.09 -26.68
N ALA A 17 -15.42 -4.74 -26.80
CA ALA A 17 -16.18 -5.21 -25.64
C ALA A 17 -15.40 -6.21 -24.79
N LEU A 18 -14.66 -7.13 -25.43
CA LEU A 18 -13.79 -8.08 -24.74
C LEU A 18 -12.61 -7.37 -24.05
N LEU A 19 -11.99 -6.39 -24.71
CA LEU A 19 -10.93 -5.57 -24.12
C LEU A 19 -11.41 -4.78 -22.89
N LEU A 20 -12.63 -4.23 -22.96
CA LEU A 20 -13.26 -3.53 -21.84
C LEU A 20 -13.66 -4.48 -20.69
N ALA A 21 -14.06 -5.71 -20.99
CA ALA A 21 -14.33 -6.72 -19.97
C ALA A 21 -13.04 -7.18 -19.26
N LEU A 22 -11.98 -7.41 -20.02
CA LEU A 22 -10.66 -7.80 -19.51
C LEU A 22 -10.03 -6.70 -18.63
N SER A 23 -10.11 -5.43 -19.06
CA SER A 23 -9.58 -4.32 -18.27
C SER A 23 -10.28 -4.15 -16.92
N ARG A 24 -11.60 -4.38 -16.88
CA ARG A 24 -12.38 -4.37 -15.62
C ARG A 24 -11.96 -5.49 -14.68
N THR A 25 -11.72 -6.70 -15.19
CA THR A 25 -11.26 -7.82 -14.34
C THR A 25 -9.87 -7.59 -13.77
N ILE A 26 -8.96 -6.99 -14.55
CA ILE A 26 -7.61 -6.67 -14.08
C ILE A 26 -7.65 -5.60 -12.97
N LEU A 27 -8.51 -4.59 -13.12
CA LEU A 27 -8.65 -3.51 -12.13
C LEU A 27 -9.31 -4.00 -10.83
N ALA A 28 -10.24 -4.96 -10.91
CA ALA A 28 -10.86 -5.58 -9.73
C ALA A 28 -9.89 -6.50 -8.97
N ALA A 29 -8.96 -7.16 -9.66
CA ALA A 29 -7.91 -7.96 -9.02
C ALA A 29 -6.83 -7.10 -8.35
N SER A 30 -6.68 -5.82 -8.76
CA SER A 30 -5.73 -4.87 -8.20
C SER A 30 -6.36 -3.89 -7.22
N GLN A 31 -7.41 -4.27 -6.48
CA GLN A 31 -7.89 -3.38 -5.43
C GLN A 31 -6.77 -3.25 -4.39
N PRO A 32 -6.16 -2.05 -4.22
CA PRO A 32 -5.28 -1.85 -3.09
C PRO A 32 -6.11 -2.12 -1.83
N HIS A 33 -5.51 -2.78 -0.84
CA HIS A 33 -6.10 -2.84 0.48
C HIS A 33 -6.54 -1.42 0.86
N ASN A 34 -7.75 -1.28 1.41
CA ASN A 34 -8.23 0.02 1.87
C ASN A 34 -7.45 0.40 3.15
N VAL A 35 -6.21 0.83 2.95
CA VAL A 35 -5.32 1.24 4.03
C VAL A 35 -5.78 2.60 4.51
N ILE A 36 -6.43 2.59 5.67
CA ILE A 36 -6.89 3.81 6.34
C ILE A 36 -5.78 4.46 7.17
N TYR A 37 -4.77 3.67 7.58
CA TYR A 37 -3.65 4.16 8.37
C TYR A 37 -2.42 3.24 8.24
N ALA A 38 -1.23 3.83 8.18
CA ALA A 38 0.04 3.12 8.18
C ALA A 38 1.13 4.02 8.79
N ILE A 39 1.93 3.51 9.71
CA ILE A 39 2.98 4.26 10.43
C ILE A 39 4.29 3.52 10.33
N ASN A 40 5.36 4.24 10.02
CA ASN A 40 6.72 3.72 10.20
C ASN A 40 7.21 4.06 11.62
N ALA A 41 7.12 3.11 12.54
CA ALA A 41 7.52 3.32 13.93
C ALA A 41 9.02 3.63 14.04
N GLY A 42 9.36 4.72 14.71
CA GLY A 42 10.73 5.23 14.85
C GLY A 42 11.35 5.80 13.58
N GLY A 43 10.62 5.85 12.47
CA GLY A 43 11.16 6.22 11.16
C GLY A 43 10.43 7.36 10.46
N ASP A 44 11.01 7.78 9.34
CA ASP A 44 10.42 8.75 8.41
C ASP A 44 9.33 8.11 7.53
N ALA A 45 8.61 8.97 6.79
CA ALA A 45 7.59 8.54 5.85
C ALA A 45 8.20 7.66 4.75
N HIS A 46 7.48 6.61 4.36
CA HIS A 46 7.96 5.61 3.40
C HIS A 46 6.81 5.06 2.54
N VAL A 47 7.12 4.65 1.32
CA VAL A 47 6.16 3.97 0.43
C VAL A 47 6.68 2.58 0.12
N ASP A 48 5.91 1.57 0.50
CA ASP A 48 6.30 0.17 0.29
C ASP A 48 6.08 -0.30 -1.15
N SER A 49 6.51 -1.53 -1.42
CA SER A 49 6.43 -2.18 -2.71
C SER A 49 5.01 -2.54 -3.18
N TYR A 50 4.01 -2.39 -2.31
CA TYR A 50 2.59 -2.49 -2.64
C TYR A 50 1.93 -1.12 -2.81
N GLY A 51 2.68 -0.03 -2.66
CA GLY A 51 2.20 1.34 -2.78
C GLY A 51 1.54 1.89 -1.52
N ILE A 52 1.65 1.19 -0.38
CA ILE A 52 1.14 1.66 0.91
C ILE A 52 2.03 2.81 1.40
N LYS A 53 1.41 3.93 1.76
CA LYS A 53 2.09 5.13 2.26
C LYS A 53 2.12 5.11 3.78
N TYR A 54 3.25 4.73 4.35
CA TYR A 54 3.52 4.83 5.78
C TYR A 54 3.85 6.28 6.13
N ALA A 55 3.12 6.84 7.07
CA ALA A 55 3.43 8.15 7.64
C ALA A 55 4.70 8.08 8.50
N ARG A 56 5.43 9.20 8.60
CA ARG A 56 6.45 9.39 9.63
C ARG A 56 5.81 9.16 11.00
N ASP A 57 6.57 8.58 11.91
CA ASP A 57 6.12 8.35 13.27
C ASP A 57 5.56 9.63 13.94
N PRO A 58 4.27 9.66 14.33
CA PRO A 58 3.66 10.82 14.98
C PRO A 58 4.19 11.08 16.40
N LEU A 59 4.87 10.10 17.00
CA LEU A 59 5.46 10.18 18.34
C LEU A 59 6.93 10.60 18.32
N MET A 60 7.50 10.88 17.14
CA MET A 60 8.87 11.36 16.98
C MET A 60 9.14 12.57 17.88
N GLY A 61 10.15 12.48 18.74
CA GLY A 61 10.51 13.53 19.71
C GLY A 61 9.49 13.78 20.83
N LYS A 62 8.54 12.86 21.06
CA LYS A 62 7.49 13.00 22.10
C LYS A 62 7.53 11.87 23.13
N VAL A 63 7.34 10.62 22.70
CA VAL A 63 7.15 9.45 23.57
C VAL A 63 8.00 8.30 23.08
N GLY A 64 8.78 7.71 23.99
CA GLY A 64 9.69 6.61 23.70
C GLY A 64 10.89 7.05 22.88
N THR A 65 11.69 6.07 22.50
CA THR A 65 12.94 6.28 21.78
C THR A 65 12.79 5.73 20.37
N GLU A 66 12.94 6.60 19.37
CA GLU A 66 13.23 6.17 18.00
C GLU A 66 14.62 5.56 17.91
N SER A 67 14.75 4.50 17.12
CA SER A 67 16.01 3.83 16.86
C SER A 67 16.06 3.41 15.40
N ASP A 68 17.21 3.63 14.78
CA ASP A 68 17.55 3.10 13.48
C ASP A 68 18.65 2.04 13.56
N TYR A 69 18.83 1.45 14.74
CA TYR A 69 19.81 0.39 15.00
C TYR A 69 19.64 -0.77 14.02
N GLY A 70 18.41 -1.06 13.58
CA GLY A 70 18.12 -2.08 12.57
C GLY A 70 18.81 -1.84 11.21
N LYS A 71 19.18 -0.59 10.86
CA LYS A 71 19.90 -0.29 9.59
C LYS A 71 21.29 -0.93 9.50
N GLN A 72 21.85 -1.44 10.60
CA GLN A 72 23.08 -2.22 10.56
C GLN A 72 22.88 -3.61 9.89
N LEU A 73 21.64 -4.08 9.82
CA LEU A 73 21.28 -5.34 9.18
C LEU A 73 21.38 -5.16 7.66
N LEU A 74 22.36 -5.82 7.05
CA LEU A 74 22.62 -5.73 5.61
C LEU A 74 21.46 -6.24 4.74
N MET A 75 20.59 -7.09 5.28
CA MET A 75 19.40 -7.61 4.60
C MET A 75 18.32 -7.98 5.63
N ILE A 76 17.06 -7.85 5.25
CA ILE A 76 15.92 -8.40 5.99
C ILE A 76 15.35 -9.58 5.21
N ASN A 77 15.45 -10.78 5.78
CA ASN A 77 15.00 -11.99 5.12
C ASN A 77 13.49 -11.91 4.78
N ARG A 78 13.13 -12.39 3.58
CA ARG A 78 11.74 -12.49 3.08
C ARG A 78 11.04 -11.13 2.89
N VAL A 79 11.80 -10.04 2.86
CA VAL A 79 11.30 -8.68 2.60
C VAL A 79 11.86 -8.21 1.25
N LYS A 80 11.10 -7.40 0.50
CA LYS A 80 11.63 -6.80 -0.74
C LYS A 80 12.60 -5.68 -0.36
N PRO A 81 13.69 -5.44 -1.12
CA PRO A 81 14.70 -4.44 -0.76
C PRO A 81 14.17 -3.04 -0.43
N ASN A 82 13.12 -2.58 -1.13
CA ASN A 82 12.51 -1.28 -0.86
C ASN A 82 11.83 -1.23 0.52
N ASP A 83 11.31 -2.37 0.99
CA ASP A 83 10.47 -2.43 2.19
C ASP A 83 11.32 -2.67 3.45
N GLU A 84 12.61 -3.02 3.30
CA GLU A 84 13.51 -3.29 4.43
C GLU A 84 13.57 -2.14 5.42
N LEU A 85 13.46 -0.89 4.94
CA LEU A 85 13.46 0.30 5.80
C LEU A 85 12.40 0.23 6.90
N LEU A 86 11.20 -0.30 6.61
CA LEU A 86 10.10 -0.44 7.58
C LEU A 86 10.42 -1.43 8.71
N TYR A 87 11.43 -2.28 8.53
CA TYR A 87 11.90 -3.26 9.51
C TYR A 87 13.25 -2.87 10.13
N GLN A 88 13.85 -1.76 9.67
CA GLN A 88 15.15 -1.26 10.12
C GLN A 88 15.03 -0.05 11.05
N THR A 89 13.85 0.55 11.14
CA THR A 89 13.50 1.55 12.15
C THR A 89 12.53 0.98 13.17
N GLU A 90 12.67 1.41 14.42
CA GLU A 90 11.86 0.92 15.53
C GLU A 90 11.57 2.04 16.53
N ARG A 91 10.47 1.90 17.27
CA ARG A 91 10.22 2.67 18.49
C ARG A 91 10.13 1.72 19.67
N TYR A 92 10.89 2.01 20.71
CA TYR A 92 10.78 1.32 21.99
C TYR A 92 10.47 2.30 23.13
N HIS A 93 9.95 1.77 24.22
CA HIS A 93 9.67 2.50 25.45
C HIS A 93 9.83 1.52 26.62
N HIS A 94 10.22 2.01 27.80
CA HIS A 94 10.34 1.16 28.99
C HIS A 94 8.99 0.92 29.69
N ASP A 95 8.06 1.85 29.53
CA ASP A 95 6.62 1.70 29.85
C ASP A 95 5.74 1.46 28.61
N THR A 96 4.46 1.87 28.68
CA THR A 96 3.47 1.73 27.61
C THR A 96 3.36 3.01 26.76
N PHE A 97 3.23 2.84 25.45
CA PHE A 97 2.78 3.87 24.51
C PHE A 97 1.82 3.24 23.50
N GLY A 98 1.11 4.07 22.75
CA GLY A 98 0.20 3.60 21.70
C GLY A 98 0.00 4.64 20.60
N TYR A 99 -0.57 4.19 19.49
CA TYR A 99 -1.01 5.04 18.40
C TYR A 99 -2.52 5.20 18.45
N GLU A 100 -2.99 6.44 18.37
CA GLU A 100 -4.41 6.74 18.20
C GLU A 100 -4.74 6.81 16.71
N LEU A 101 -5.59 5.88 16.26
CA LEU A 101 -6.01 5.77 14.86
C LEU A 101 -7.39 6.41 14.71
N PRO A 102 -7.54 7.49 13.92
CA PRO A 102 -8.86 8.07 13.66
C PRO A 102 -9.66 7.14 12.76
N LEU A 103 -10.71 6.51 13.31
CA LEU A 103 -11.64 5.68 12.56
C LEU A 103 -12.90 6.49 12.20
N SER A 104 -13.39 6.32 10.97
CA SER A 104 -14.58 7.03 10.48
C SER A 104 -15.92 6.42 10.94
N GLY A 105 -15.89 5.28 11.62
CA GLY A 105 -17.08 4.57 12.09
C GLY A 105 -16.78 3.13 12.48
N ASP A 106 -17.84 2.33 12.63
CA ASP A 106 -17.74 0.90 12.90
C ASP A 106 -17.44 0.11 11.62
N GLY A 107 -16.76 -1.03 11.76
CA GLY A 107 -16.44 -1.90 10.64
C GLY A 107 -15.49 -3.03 11.02
N GLU A 108 -15.21 -3.89 10.04
CA GLU A 108 -14.16 -4.91 10.16
C GLU A 108 -12.82 -4.29 9.75
N TYR A 109 -11.89 -4.29 10.69
CA TYR A 109 -10.54 -3.77 10.50
C TYR A 109 -9.52 -4.89 10.68
N VAL A 110 -8.44 -4.81 9.92
CA VAL A 110 -7.28 -5.69 10.01
C VAL A 110 -6.09 -4.82 10.42
N LEU A 111 -5.42 -5.20 11.51
CA LEU A 111 -4.12 -4.65 11.91
C LEU A 111 -3.00 -5.58 11.44
#